data_AF-A0A1K1LDI2-F1
#
_entry.id   AF-A0A1K1LDI2-F1
#
_cell.length_a   1.000
_cell.length_b   1.000
_cell.length_c   1.000
_cell.angle_alpha   90.00
_cell.angle_beta   90.00
_cell.angle_gamma   90.00
#
_symmetry.space_group_name_H-M   'P 1'
#
loop_
_entity.id
_entity.type
_entity.pdbx_description
1 polymer ?
#
loop_
_entity_poly.entity_id
_entity_poly.type
_entity_poly.pdbx_seq_one_letter_code
_entity_poly.pdbx_strand_id
1 'polypeptide(L)'
;MAVQETTQGADAKDARIKELTEENELLFEQLHVVQEELEKYYHKLKECEQRKGSGASDDGSVAVIPPQANEALAENLKLRALVMQQQAALQVESTNSLAARLGETLIHGVSSAGAFIALPLKLRQMWKALDQTVPPAALGGKSFQKVLDAHAAGGSEAVEKLLDSVFLSPVMRANAYTALARQVMLTDARQAADLARLAWETDPRPYRLKWLAFRLHEADDAINAEALLDMLPDDISMSDSEERQAARLRQEAKRERAQQAQKMMKASQSEAGQLQAAMAKLKQAAEESKKQQEALAAQLSKQREEHKQELARLNSQLPELKKAADQARQEAARAREAQAALQRQMEAQKKESDALAVQTAHMLQTLLTRFESDKPVLSQVVRVVMGASASK
;
A
#
# COMPACT_ATOMS: atom_id res chain seq x y z
N MET A 1 -3.32 -1.55 -69.19
CA MET A 1 -3.29 -0.53 -68.11
C MET A 1 -3.39 -1.12 -66.69
N ALA A 2 -3.34 -2.44 -66.48
CA ALA A 2 -3.52 -3.05 -65.15
C ALA A 2 -2.21 -3.28 -64.34
N VAL A 3 -1.06 -2.82 -64.83
CA VAL A 3 0.26 -3.03 -64.18
C VAL A 3 0.74 -1.79 -63.40
N GLN A 4 0.15 -0.61 -63.66
CA GLN A 4 0.56 0.64 -63.01
C GLN A 4 -0.13 0.90 -61.66
N GLU A 5 -1.29 0.30 -61.39
CA GLU A 5 -2.00 0.47 -60.11
C GLU A 5 -1.37 -0.36 -58.97
N THR A 6 -0.74 -1.50 -59.28
CA THR A 6 -0.09 -2.36 -58.27
C THR A 6 1.23 -1.76 -57.76
N THR A 7 1.96 -1.01 -58.58
CA THR A 7 3.22 -0.36 -58.17
C THR A 7 2.99 0.84 -57.25
N GLN A 8 1.96 1.65 -57.51
CA GLN A 8 1.63 2.80 -56.64
C GLN A 8 1.20 2.39 -55.22
N GLY A 9 0.51 1.25 -55.08
CA GLY A 9 0.15 0.69 -53.77
C GLY A 9 1.31 0.04 -53.02
N ALA A 10 2.38 -0.37 -53.71
CA ALA A 10 3.61 -0.87 -53.09
C ALA A 10 4.50 0.29 -52.61
N ASP A 11 4.66 1.32 -53.45
CA ASP A 11 5.44 2.52 -53.12
C ASP A 11 4.86 3.26 -51.92
N ALA A 12 3.53 3.34 -51.79
CA ALA A 12 2.86 3.94 -50.63
C ALA A 12 3.05 3.13 -49.33
N LYS A 13 3.15 1.80 -49.43
CA LYS A 13 3.44 0.93 -48.27
C LYS A 13 4.90 1.05 -47.85
N ASP A 14 5.82 1.13 -48.79
CA ASP A 14 7.24 1.32 -48.52
C ASP A 14 7.51 2.70 -47.92
N ALA A 15 6.79 3.74 -48.36
CA ALA A 15 6.83 5.06 -47.74
C ALA A 15 6.33 5.02 -46.28
N ARG A 16 5.23 4.31 -46.02
CA ARG A 16 4.69 4.15 -44.65
C ARG A 16 5.60 3.34 -43.74
N ILE A 17 6.27 2.32 -44.28
CA ILE A 17 7.26 1.53 -43.52
C ILE A 17 8.46 2.40 -43.15
N LYS A 18 8.94 3.24 -44.06
CA LYS A 18 10.04 4.17 -43.77
C LYS A 18 9.66 5.19 -42.70
N GLU A 19 8.49 5.81 -42.81
CA GLU A 19 7.97 6.74 -41.81
C GLU A 19 7.88 6.07 -40.42
N LEU A 20 7.34 4.86 -40.34
CA LEU A 20 7.29 4.09 -39.09
C LEU A 20 8.67 3.68 -38.57
N THR A 21 9.67 3.52 -39.46
CA THR A 21 11.04 3.20 -39.06
C THR A 21 11.71 4.42 -38.45
N GLU A 22 11.57 5.58 -39.08
CA GLU A 22 12.06 6.87 -38.58
C GLU A 22 11.38 7.26 -37.26
N GLU A 23 10.07 7.05 -37.13
CA GLU A 23 9.35 7.24 -35.88
C GLU A 23 9.85 6.31 -34.76
N ASN A 24 10.11 5.05 -35.07
CA ASN A 24 10.67 4.11 -34.09
C ASN A 24 12.08 4.52 -33.65
N GLU A 25 12.95 4.95 -34.59
CA GLU A 25 14.28 5.47 -34.26
C GLU A 25 14.19 6.67 -33.31
N LEU A 26 13.30 7.61 -33.58
CA LEU A 26 13.09 8.79 -32.73
C LEU A 26 12.55 8.43 -31.34
N LEU A 27 11.67 7.43 -31.25
CA LEU A 27 11.20 6.88 -29.97
C LEU A 27 12.33 6.21 -29.17
N PHE A 28 13.26 5.51 -29.83
CA PHE A 28 14.44 4.93 -29.17
C PHE A 28 15.41 6.01 -28.67
N GLU A 29 15.61 7.09 -29.41
CA GLU A 29 16.40 8.24 -28.94
C GLU A 29 15.76 8.90 -27.71
N GLN A 30 14.45 9.13 -27.74
CA GLN A 30 13.73 9.66 -26.58
C GLN A 30 13.82 8.73 -25.37
N LEU A 31 13.73 7.41 -25.57
CA LEU A 31 13.90 6.42 -24.51
C LEU A 31 15.30 6.51 -23.89
N HIS A 32 16.34 6.69 -24.71
CA HIS A 32 17.71 6.85 -24.22
C HIS A 32 17.89 8.13 -23.40
N VAL A 33 17.32 9.25 -23.82
CA VAL A 33 17.35 10.51 -23.05
C VAL A 33 16.66 10.32 -21.69
N VAL A 34 15.49 9.67 -21.67
CA VAL A 34 14.78 9.38 -20.41
C VAL A 34 15.60 8.45 -19.50
N GLN A 35 16.25 7.43 -20.07
CA GLN A 35 17.15 6.55 -19.30
C GLN A 35 18.32 7.33 -18.70
N GLU A 36 18.99 8.18 -19.47
CA GLU A 36 20.08 9.01 -18.95
C GLU A 36 19.62 9.96 -17.85
N GLU A 37 18.45 10.59 -18.00
CA GLU A 37 17.91 11.47 -16.98
C GLU A 37 17.60 10.68 -15.70
N LEU A 38 16.99 9.50 -15.81
CA LEU A 38 16.72 8.61 -14.68
C LEU A 38 18.02 8.16 -13.98
N GLU A 39 19.07 7.83 -14.73
CA GLU A 39 20.38 7.50 -14.18
C GLU A 39 21.01 8.70 -13.46
N LYS A 40 20.94 9.90 -14.06
CA LYS A 40 21.39 11.15 -13.40
C LYS A 40 20.64 11.39 -12.09
N TYR A 41 19.32 11.17 -12.05
CA TYR A 41 18.54 11.28 -10.82
C TYR A 41 18.91 10.22 -9.79
N TYR A 42 19.12 8.97 -10.22
CA TYR A 42 19.54 7.88 -9.34
C TYR A 42 20.92 8.16 -8.72
N HIS A 43 21.88 8.64 -9.50
CA HIS A 43 23.20 9.03 -9.01
C HIS A 43 23.12 10.20 -8.02
N LYS A 44 22.34 11.25 -8.32
CA LYS A 44 22.08 12.36 -7.39
C LYS A 44 21.44 11.90 -6.09
N LEU A 45 20.49 10.96 -6.15
CA LEU A 45 19.84 10.40 -4.97
C LEU A 45 20.84 9.61 -4.12
N LYS A 46 21.67 8.79 -4.76
CA LYS A 46 22.72 8.00 -4.11
C LYS A 46 23.80 8.88 -3.47
N GLU A 47 24.19 9.98 -4.11
CA GLU A 47 25.10 10.97 -3.52
C GLU A 47 24.49 11.67 -2.30
N CYS A 48 23.20 12.01 -2.35
CA CYS A 48 22.46 12.56 -1.21
C CYS A 48 22.38 11.57 -0.04
N GLU A 49 22.13 10.28 -0.32
CA GLU A 49 22.13 9.22 0.70
C GLU A 49 23.50 9.00 1.32
N GLN A 50 24.57 9.01 0.51
CA GLN A 50 25.95 8.86 1.00
C GLN A 50 26.38 10.06 1.87
N ARG A 51 25.98 11.28 1.52
CA ARG A 51 26.20 12.48 2.36
C ARG A 51 25.44 12.41 3.69
N LYS A 52 24.27 11.76 3.71
CA LYS A 52 23.50 11.51 4.94
C LYS A 52 24.14 10.43 5.82
N GLY A 53 24.90 9.50 5.23
CA GLY A 53 25.58 8.41 5.94
C GLY A 53 26.95 8.79 6.55
N SER A 54 27.61 9.84 6.05
CA SER A 54 28.95 10.25 6.51
C SER A 54 28.98 11.44 7.47
N GLY A 55 27.83 12.04 7.78
CA GLY A 55 27.74 13.23 8.63
C GLY A 55 26.47 13.27 9.47
N ALA A 56 26.26 12.27 10.33
CA ALA A 56 25.32 12.38 11.44
C ALA A 56 25.96 13.25 12.54
N SER A 57 26.15 14.54 12.26
CA SER A 57 26.21 15.55 13.32
C SER A 57 24.78 15.86 13.70
N ASP A 58 24.44 15.43 14.92
CA ASP A 58 23.18 15.59 15.64
C ASP A 58 22.94 17.06 16.03
N ASP A 59 22.89 17.95 15.03
CA ASP A 59 22.51 19.34 15.25
C ASP A 59 21.25 19.64 14.44
N GLY A 60 20.21 20.05 15.16
CA GLY A 60 18.87 20.37 14.69
C GLY A 60 18.85 21.66 13.87
N SER A 61 19.73 21.76 12.87
CA SER A 61 19.68 22.78 11.84
C SER A 61 18.44 22.56 11.02
N VAL A 62 17.35 23.24 11.39
CA VAL A 62 16.21 23.57 10.53
C VAL A 62 16.79 23.85 9.14
N ALA A 63 16.53 22.95 8.20
CA ALA A 63 17.01 23.08 6.84
C ALA A 63 16.47 24.40 6.30
N VAL A 64 17.31 25.44 6.32
CA VAL A 64 17.01 26.73 5.70
C VAL A 64 16.83 26.42 4.24
N ILE A 65 15.58 26.43 3.79
CA ILE A 65 15.23 26.21 2.40
C ILE A 65 16.08 27.20 1.59
N PRO A 66 16.92 26.73 0.65
CA PRO A 66 17.63 27.66 -0.21
C PRO A 66 16.57 28.49 -0.95
N PRO A 67 16.67 29.83 -1.00
CA PRO A 67 15.67 30.69 -1.65
C PRO A 67 15.35 30.25 -3.09
N GLN A 68 16.33 29.62 -3.75
CA GLN A 68 16.24 29.00 -5.07
C GLN A 68 15.15 27.92 -5.19
N ALA A 69 14.81 27.17 -4.12
CA ALA A 69 13.78 26.14 -4.18
C ALA A 69 12.36 26.73 -4.28
N ASN A 70 12.11 27.86 -3.61
CA ASN A 70 10.82 28.57 -3.72
C ASN A 70 10.67 29.20 -5.11
N GLU A 71 11.75 29.76 -5.64
CA GLU A 71 11.79 30.32 -6.99
C GLU A 71 11.56 29.23 -8.04
N ALA A 72 12.25 28.08 -7.94
CA ALA A 72 12.06 26.95 -8.83
C ALA A 72 10.62 26.39 -8.80
N LEU A 73 9.98 26.33 -7.63
CA LEU A 73 8.58 25.92 -7.53
C LEU A 73 7.63 26.96 -8.15
N ALA A 74 7.88 28.25 -7.93
CA ALA A 74 7.09 29.31 -8.54
C ALA A 74 7.24 29.35 -10.07
N GLU A 75 8.42 29.03 -10.59
CA GLU A 75 8.66 28.83 -12.03
C GLU A 75 7.97 27.57 -12.54
N ASN A 76 8.02 26.46 -11.79
CA ASN A 76 7.33 25.24 -12.16
C ASN A 76 5.81 25.45 -12.27
N LEU A 77 5.21 26.23 -11.36
CA LEU A 77 3.80 26.62 -11.44
C LEU A 77 3.50 27.43 -12.70
N LYS A 78 4.39 28.37 -13.09
CA LYS A 78 4.25 29.11 -14.34
C LYS A 78 4.29 28.19 -15.55
N LEU A 79 5.30 27.32 -15.62
CA LEU A 79 5.48 26.40 -16.74
C LEU A 79 4.31 25.43 -16.87
N ARG A 80 3.79 24.91 -15.74
CA ARG A 80 2.58 24.07 -15.74
C ARG A 80 1.38 24.83 -16.29
N ALA A 81 1.15 26.07 -15.84
CA ALA A 81 0.07 26.89 -16.37
C ALA A 81 0.23 27.14 -17.87
N LEU A 82 1.44 27.49 -18.32
CA LEU A 82 1.75 27.67 -19.75
C LEU A 82 1.44 26.41 -20.56
N VAL A 83 1.95 25.24 -20.14
CA VAL A 83 1.73 23.96 -20.84
C VAL A 83 0.24 23.61 -20.88
N MET A 84 -0.48 23.79 -19.77
CA MET A 84 -1.93 23.55 -19.72
C MET A 84 -2.68 24.44 -20.72
N GLN A 85 -2.32 25.72 -20.79
CA GLN A 85 -2.96 26.65 -21.72
C GLN A 85 -2.58 26.37 -23.19
N GLN A 86 -1.33 25.95 -23.46
CA GLN A 86 -0.91 25.53 -24.81
C GLN A 86 -1.66 24.28 -25.26
N GLN A 87 -1.82 23.28 -24.39
CA GLN A 87 -2.60 22.09 -24.68
C GLN A 87 -4.07 22.44 -24.96
N ALA A 88 -4.67 23.32 -24.15
CA ALA A 88 -6.02 23.79 -24.38
C ALA A 88 -6.14 24.53 -25.72
N ALA A 89 -5.19 25.41 -26.05
CA ALA A 89 -5.15 26.12 -27.33
C ALA A 89 -5.06 25.17 -28.52
N LEU A 90 -4.17 24.18 -28.47
CA LEU A 90 -4.04 23.16 -29.53
C LEU A 90 -5.33 22.33 -29.68
N GLN A 91 -5.99 21.97 -28.58
CA GLN A 91 -7.28 21.28 -28.62
C GLN A 91 -8.38 22.14 -29.26
N VAL A 92 -8.43 23.42 -28.89
CA VAL A 92 -9.35 24.38 -29.49
C VAL A 92 -9.06 24.55 -30.99
N GLU A 93 -7.81 24.71 -31.39
CA GLU A 93 -7.45 24.86 -32.81
C GLU A 93 -7.78 23.61 -33.63
N SER A 94 -7.49 22.42 -33.09
CA SER A 94 -7.81 21.15 -33.77
C SER A 94 -9.31 20.96 -33.97
N THR A 95 -10.12 21.20 -32.94
CA THR A 95 -11.59 21.09 -32.99
C THR A 95 -12.24 22.17 -33.85
N ASN A 96 -11.66 23.37 -33.89
CA ASN A 96 -12.17 24.48 -34.69
C ASN A 96 -11.67 24.50 -36.13
N SER A 97 -10.76 23.62 -36.50
CA SER A 97 -10.28 23.50 -37.87
C SER A 97 -11.43 23.23 -38.84
N LEU A 98 -11.35 23.81 -40.05
CA LEU A 98 -12.37 23.60 -41.07
C LEU A 98 -12.54 22.10 -41.38
N ALA A 99 -11.44 21.34 -41.40
CA ALA A 99 -11.45 19.90 -41.61
C ALA A 99 -12.21 19.16 -40.50
N ALA A 100 -11.96 19.47 -39.22
CA ALA A 100 -12.69 18.86 -38.11
C ALA A 100 -14.18 19.22 -38.13
N ARG A 101 -14.52 20.50 -38.36
CA ARG A 101 -15.91 20.96 -38.44
C ARG A 101 -16.66 20.32 -39.61
N LEU A 102 -16.03 20.23 -40.79
CA LEU A 102 -16.64 19.53 -41.93
C LEU A 102 -16.77 18.03 -41.63
N GLY A 103 -15.74 17.40 -41.07
CA GLY A 103 -15.77 16.01 -40.64
C GLY A 103 -16.94 15.72 -39.71
N GLU A 104 -17.13 16.54 -38.67
CA GLU A 104 -18.24 16.43 -37.72
C GLU A 104 -19.60 16.57 -38.41
N THR A 105 -19.74 17.55 -39.31
CA THR A 105 -21.00 17.72 -40.07
C THR A 105 -21.30 16.54 -41.00
N LEU A 106 -20.27 15.91 -41.58
CA LEU A 106 -20.41 14.72 -42.41
C LEU A 106 -20.77 13.48 -41.57
N ILE A 107 -20.12 13.30 -40.41
CA ILE A 107 -20.41 12.22 -39.46
C ILE A 107 -21.87 12.33 -38.98
N HIS A 108 -22.31 13.53 -38.59
CA HIS A 108 -23.72 13.79 -38.26
C HIS A 108 -24.66 13.58 -39.44
N GLY A 109 -24.22 13.87 -40.66
CA GLY A 109 -24.99 13.60 -41.87
C GLY A 109 -25.26 12.11 -42.06
N VAL A 110 -24.31 11.24 -41.73
CA VAL A 110 -24.44 9.78 -41.93
C VAL A 110 -25.16 9.09 -40.75
N SER A 111 -25.22 9.73 -39.57
CA SER A 111 -25.80 9.12 -38.37
C SER A 111 -27.32 8.95 -38.40
N SER A 112 -28.03 9.61 -39.32
CA SER A 112 -29.47 9.37 -39.53
C SER A 112 -29.91 9.68 -40.96
N ALA A 113 -30.90 8.93 -41.46
CA ALA A 113 -31.46 9.14 -42.80
C ALA A 113 -32.01 10.57 -43.00
N GLY A 114 -32.57 11.17 -41.93
CA GLY A 114 -33.04 12.57 -41.96
C GLY A 114 -31.90 13.59 -42.01
N ALA A 115 -30.80 13.35 -41.28
CA ALA A 115 -29.63 14.24 -41.33
C ALA A 115 -28.88 14.16 -42.67
N PHE A 116 -28.87 12.98 -43.31
CA PHE A 116 -28.25 12.77 -44.62
C PHE A 116 -28.94 13.59 -45.72
N ILE A 117 -30.28 13.58 -45.73
CA ILE A 117 -31.07 14.36 -46.69
C ILE A 117 -30.92 15.87 -46.43
N ALA A 118 -30.79 16.28 -45.17
CA ALA A 118 -30.61 17.67 -44.80
C ALA A 118 -29.16 18.19 -45.00
N LEU A 119 -28.20 17.31 -45.22
CA LEU A 119 -26.76 17.63 -45.29
C LEU A 119 -26.44 18.70 -46.36
N PRO A 120 -26.92 18.62 -47.62
CA PRO A 120 -26.63 19.65 -48.62
C PRO A 120 -27.19 21.03 -48.24
N LEU A 121 -28.37 21.04 -47.59
CA LEU A 121 -28.99 22.27 -47.13
C LEU A 121 -28.19 22.90 -45.98
N LYS A 122 -27.72 22.09 -45.02
CA LYS A 122 -26.88 22.54 -43.90
C LYS A 122 -25.54 23.09 -44.39
N LEU A 123 -24.88 22.44 -45.35
CA LEU A 123 -23.65 22.94 -45.95
C LEU A 123 -23.85 24.29 -46.65
N ARG A 124 -25.00 24.45 -47.36
CA ARG A 124 -25.35 25.74 -47.98
C ARG A 124 -25.64 26.83 -46.95
N GLN A 125 -26.29 26.49 -45.83
CA GLN A 125 -26.54 27.42 -44.73
C GLN A 125 -25.24 27.81 -44.02
N MET A 126 -24.32 26.87 -43.81
CA MET A 126 -22.96 27.14 -43.33
C MET A 126 -22.24 28.16 -44.19
N TRP A 127 -22.25 27.92 -45.50
CA TRP A 127 -21.61 28.80 -46.45
C TRP A 127 -22.24 30.21 -46.43
N LYS A 128 -23.56 30.30 -46.42
CA LYS A 128 -24.27 31.60 -46.28
C LYS A 128 -23.99 32.30 -44.94
N ALA A 129 -23.83 31.56 -43.85
CA ALA A 129 -23.57 32.13 -42.54
C ALA A 129 -22.12 32.65 -42.41
N LEU A 130 -21.17 32.03 -43.10
CA LEU A 130 -19.80 32.54 -43.23
C LEU A 130 -19.77 33.90 -43.95
N ASP A 131 -20.63 34.10 -44.95
CA ASP A 131 -20.77 35.37 -45.67
C ASP A 131 -21.54 36.44 -44.88
N GLN A 132 -22.27 36.06 -43.83
CA GLN A 132 -23.04 37.00 -43.02
C GLN A 132 -22.16 37.73 -42.00
N THR A 133 -21.89 39.01 -42.30
CA THR A 133 -21.14 39.92 -41.42
C THR A 133 -22.02 40.70 -40.45
N VAL A 134 -23.33 40.77 -40.69
CA VAL A 134 -24.29 41.51 -39.86
C VAL A 134 -25.04 40.54 -38.94
N PRO A 135 -25.12 40.81 -37.61
CA PRO A 135 -25.84 39.96 -36.69
C PRO A 135 -27.33 39.85 -37.04
N PRO A 136 -27.91 38.64 -37.07
CA PRO A 136 -29.30 38.46 -37.44
C PRO A 136 -30.25 39.12 -36.43
N ALA A 137 -31.40 39.60 -36.91
CA ALA A 137 -32.45 40.16 -36.06
C ALA A 137 -32.99 39.16 -35.01
N ALA A 138 -32.80 37.86 -35.26
CA ALA A 138 -33.08 36.79 -34.30
C ALA A 138 -32.25 36.89 -33.01
N LEU A 139 -31.02 37.43 -33.10
CA LEU A 139 -30.16 37.68 -31.94
C LEU A 139 -30.30 39.10 -31.37
N GLY A 140 -31.14 39.95 -31.96
CA GLY A 140 -31.31 41.35 -31.54
C GLY A 140 -30.44 42.33 -32.33
N GLY A 141 -29.94 41.95 -33.51
CA GLY A 141 -29.17 42.83 -34.38
C GLY A 141 -27.80 43.19 -33.79
N LYS A 142 -27.26 44.36 -34.15
CA LYS A 142 -25.87 44.76 -33.84
C LYS A 142 -25.52 44.78 -32.35
N SER A 143 -26.51 44.96 -31.48
CA SER A 143 -26.34 44.99 -30.03
C SER A 143 -26.49 43.63 -29.35
N PHE A 144 -26.89 42.58 -30.09
CA PHE A 144 -27.22 41.27 -29.54
C PHE A 144 -28.29 41.31 -28.44
N GLN A 145 -29.21 42.28 -28.47
CA GLN A 145 -30.15 42.55 -27.36
C GLN A 145 -30.94 41.31 -26.93
N LYS A 146 -31.38 40.45 -27.86
CA LYS A 146 -32.15 39.25 -27.51
C LYS A 146 -31.32 38.20 -26.80
N VAL A 147 -30.01 38.16 -27.04
CA VAL A 147 -29.06 37.31 -26.30
C VAL A 147 -28.94 37.81 -24.86
N LEU A 148 -28.84 39.13 -24.69
CA LEU A 148 -28.77 39.78 -23.38
C LEU A 148 -30.07 39.55 -22.58
N ASP A 149 -31.23 39.71 -23.23
CA ASP A 149 -32.55 39.48 -22.63
C ASP A 149 -32.73 38.00 -22.24
N ALA A 150 -32.26 37.06 -23.08
CA ALA A 150 -32.30 35.63 -22.80
C ALA A 150 -31.43 35.26 -21.59
N HIS A 151 -30.24 35.85 -21.47
CA HIS A 151 -29.37 35.67 -20.30
C HIS A 151 -30.02 36.20 -19.02
N ALA A 152 -30.65 37.38 -19.08
CA ALA A 152 -31.35 37.95 -17.95
C ALA A 152 -32.56 37.10 -17.51
N ALA A 153 -33.25 36.46 -18.45
CA ALA A 153 -34.45 35.66 -18.17
C ALA A 153 -34.17 34.22 -17.73
N GLY A 154 -33.08 33.60 -18.19
CA GLY A 154 -32.84 32.16 -17.99
C GLY A 154 -31.36 31.75 -17.94
N GLY A 155 -30.45 32.71 -17.76
CA GLY A 155 -29.01 32.46 -17.61
C GLY A 155 -28.36 31.89 -18.88
N SER A 156 -27.20 31.25 -18.69
CA SER A 156 -26.38 30.73 -19.79
C SER A 156 -27.09 29.65 -20.62
N GLU A 157 -27.96 28.83 -20.00
CA GLU A 157 -28.68 27.77 -20.72
C GLU A 157 -29.68 28.32 -21.73
N ALA A 158 -30.38 29.42 -21.38
CA ALA A 158 -31.29 30.09 -22.29
C ALA A 158 -30.55 30.73 -23.48
N VAL A 159 -29.34 31.26 -23.24
CA VAL A 159 -28.46 31.77 -24.29
C VAL A 159 -28.04 30.68 -25.25
N GLU A 160 -27.56 29.54 -24.75
CA GLU A 160 -27.17 28.40 -25.60
C GLU A 160 -28.33 27.92 -26.46
N LYS A 161 -29.52 27.74 -25.86
CA LYS A 161 -30.73 27.35 -26.61
C LYS A 161 -31.06 28.34 -27.73
N LEU A 162 -30.91 29.65 -27.48
CA LEU A 162 -31.13 30.67 -28.50
C LEU A 162 -30.06 30.60 -29.60
N LEU A 163 -28.79 30.44 -29.24
CA LEU A 163 -27.68 30.36 -30.19
C LEU A 163 -27.73 29.08 -31.04
N ASP A 164 -28.25 27.98 -30.50
CA ASP A 164 -28.43 26.71 -31.21
C ASP A 164 -29.67 26.72 -32.12
N SER A 165 -30.68 27.51 -31.78
CA SER A 165 -31.88 27.67 -32.62
C SER A 165 -31.60 28.40 -33.94
N VAL A 166 -30.49 29.14 -34.03
CA VAL A 166 -30.09 29.90 -35.20
C VAL A 166 -28.81 29.31 -35.79
N PHE A 167 -28.78 29.13 -37.11
CA PHE A 167 -27.55 28.75 -37.78
C PHE A 167 -26.58 29.95 -37.81
N LEU A 168 -25.53 29.93 -36.97
CA LEU A 168 -24.58 31.02 -36.80
C LEU A 168 -23.18 30.63 -37.28
N SER A 169 -22.45 31.58 -37.86
CA SER A 169 -21.02 31.41 -38.06
C SER A 169 -20.28 31.42 -36.71
N PRO A 170 -19.11 30.78 -36.61
CA PRO A 170 -18.33 30.76 -35.36
C PRO A 170 -17.98 32.16 -34.86
N VAL A 171 -17.62 33.04 -35.79
CA VAL A 171 -17.33 34.45 -35.52
C VAL A 171 -18.56 35.16 -34.92
N MET A 172 -19.76 34.89 -35.46
CA MET A 172 -20.98 35.51 -34.96
C MET A 172 -21.35 35.01 -33.56
N ARG A 173 -21.20 33.70 -33.30
CA ARG A 173 -21.41 33.11 -31.99
C ARG A 173 -20.42 33.66 -30.96
N ALA A 174 -19.13 33.74 -31.33
CA ALA A 174 -18.09 34.35 -30.49
C ALA A 174 -18.37 35.84 -30.19
N ASN A 175 -18.90 36.60 -31.17
CA ASN A 175 -19.31 38.00 -30.96
C ASN A 175 -20.48 38.12 -29.98
N ALA A 176 -21.44 37.19 -30.01
CA ALA A 176 -22.55 37.16 -29.06
C ALA A 176 -22.05 36.91 -27.63
N TYR A 177 -21.15 35.94 -27.43
CA TYR A 177 -20.51 35.72 -26.13
C TYR A 177 -19.69 36.92 -25.68
N THR A 178 -18.96 37.58 -26.59
CA THR A 178 -18.22 38.81 -26.27
C THR A 178 -19.14 39.94 -25.81
N ALA A 179 -20.28 40.14 -26.48
CA ALA A 179 -21.27 41.14 -26.10
C ALA A 179 -21.85 40.84 -24.71
N LEU A 180 -22.17 39.57 -24.45
CA LEU A 180 -22.69 39.12 -23.16
C LEU A 180 -21.67 39.29 -22.03
N ALA A 181 -20.43 38.86 -22.24
CA ALA A 181 -19.33 39.04 -21.29
C ALA A 181 -19.12 40.51 -20.93
N ARG A 182 -19.23 41.44 -21.90
CA ARG A 182 -19.13 42.90 -21.61
C ARG A 182 -20.24 43.42 -20.71
N GLN A 183 -21.46 42.87 -20.82
CA GLN A 183 -22.56 43.24 -19.93
C GLN A 183 -22.32 42.68 -18.52
N VAL A 184 -21.97 41.40 -18.43
CA VAL A 184 -21.79 40.67 -17.16
C VAL A 184 -20.54 41.12 -16.41
N MET A 185 -19.53 41.63 -17.11
CA MET A 185 -18.29 42.16 -16.54
C MET A 185 -18.51 43.22 -15.45
N LEU A 186 -19.60 43.97 -15.51
CA LEU A 186 -19.92 45.00 -14.51
C LEU A 186 -20.48 44.41 -13.20
N THR A 187 -20.95 43.16 -13.23
CA THR A 187 -21.63 42.50 -12.11
C THR A 187 -20.88 41.28 -11.59
N ASP A 188 -20.26 40.50 -12.47
CA ASP A 188 -19.55 39.26 -12.15
C ASP A 188 -18.34 39.07 -13.09
N ALA A 189 -17.14 39.24 -12.54
CA ALA A 189 -15.89 39.09 -13.27
C ALA A 189 -15.60 37.62 -13.66
N ARG A 190 -16.03 36.65 -12.85
CA ARG A 190 -15.80 35.22 -13.12
C ARG A 190 -16.67 34.75 -14.27
N GLN A 191 -17.96 35.08 -14.24
CA GLN A 191 -18.86 34.75 -15.33
C GLN A 191 -18.44 35.45 -16.64
N ALA A 192 -17.92 36.69 -16.56
CA ALA A 192 -17.38 37.37 -17.73
C ALA A 192 -16.13 36.66 -18.29
N ALA A 193 -15.27 36.10 -17.44
CA ALA A 193 -14.11 35.31 -17.87
C ALA A 193 -14.52 33.99 -18.52
N ASP A 194 -15.52 33.29 -17.98
CA ASP A 194 -16.05 32.06 -18.57
C ASP A 194 -16.68 32.31 -19.95
N LEU A 195 -17.45 33.38 -20.09
CA LEU A 195 -18.02 33.80 -21.38
C LEU A 195 -16.94 34.23 -22.37
N ALA A 196 -15.87 34.89 -21.90
CA ALA A 196 -14.73 35.20 -22.74
C ALA A 196 -13.96 33.95 -23.19
N ARG A 197 -13.91 32.92 -22.33
CA ARG A 197 -13.32 31.61 -22.66
C ARG A 197 -14.15 30.95 -23.77
N LEU A 198 -15.47 30.88 -23.62
CA LEU A 198 -16.38 30.38 -24.67
C LEU A 198 -16.24 31.14 -25.98
N ALA A 199 -16.06 32.47 -25.93
CA ALA A 199 -15.84 33.28 -27.12
C ALA A 199 -14.54 32.91 -27.84
N TRP A 200 -13.43 32.71 -27.10
CA TRP A 200 -12.16 32.29 -27.67
C TRP A 200 -12.18 30.83 -28.16
N GLU A 201 -12.80 29.92 -27.40
CA GLU A 201 -12.99 28.52 -27.81
C GLU A 201 -13.84 28.39 -29.08
N THR A 202 -14.77 29.32 -29.31
CA THR A 202 -15.61 29.31 -30.52
C THR A 202 -14.88 29.88 -31.74
N ASP A 203 -14.02 30.88 -31.56
CA ASP A 203 -13.24 31.56 -32.60
C ASP A 203 -11.83 31.88 -32.07
N PRO A 204 -10.88 30.94 -32.15
CA PRO A 204 -9.55 31.11 -31.58
C PRO A 204 -8.76 32.14 -32.38
N ARG A 205 -8.84 33.39 -31.92
CA ARG A 205 -8.13 34.54 -32.51
C ARG A 205 -7.23 35.19 -31.47
N PRO A 206 -6.02 35.66 -31.85
CA PRO A 206 -5.09 36.27 -30.92
C PRO A 206 -5.65 37.47 -30.14
N TYR A 207 -6.48 38.31 -30.77
CA TYR A 207 -7.09 39.44 -30.07
C TYR A 207 -8.13 39.00 -29.00
N ARG A 208 -8.81 37.86 -29.20
CA ARG A 208 -9.72 37.28 -28.20
C ARG A 208 -8.95 36.61 -27.08
N LEU A 209 -7.80 36.00 -27.38
CA LEU A 209 -6.89 35.45 -26.39
C LEU A 209 -6.35 36.56 -25.46
N LYS A 210 -5.92 37.69 -26.05
CA LYS A 210 -5.51 38.89 -25.29
C LYS A 210 -6.64 39.38 -24.38
N TRP A 211 -7.85 39.44 -24.92
CA TRP A 211 -9.01 39.87 -24.16
C TRP A 211 -9.33 38.90 -23.01
N LEU A 212 -9.31 37.58 -23.26
CA LEU A 212 -9.51 36.54 -22.24
C LEU A 212 -8.48 36.65 -21.11
N ALA A 213 -7.20 36.91 -21.43
CA ALA A 213 -6.17 37.10 -20.43
C ALA A 213 -6.52 38.24 -19.46
N PHE A 214 -6.98 39.39 -19.96
CA PHE A 214 -7.43 40.48 -19.09
C PHE A 214 -8.70 40.15 -18.30
N ARG A 215 -9.61 39.34 -18.85
CA ARG A 215 -10.81 38.89 -18.11
C ARG A 215 -10.46 37.95 -16.97
N LEU A 216 -9.55 37.00 -17.18
CA LEU A 216 -9.06 36.10 -16.12
C LEU A 216 -8.36 36.86 -15.01
N HIS A 217 -7.58 37.89 -15.38
CA HIS A 217 -6.94 38.76 -14.40
C HIS A 217 -7.96 39.48 -13.51
N GLU A 218 -9.04 40.01 -14.08
CA GLU A 218 -10.13 40.63 -13.30
C GLU A 218 -10.95 39.62 -12.48
N ALA A 219 -10.87 38.33 -12.81
CA ALA A 219 -11.50 37.24 -12.08
C ALA A 219 -10.60 36.63 -10.96
N ASP A 220 -9.50 37.31 -10.61
CA ASP A 220 -8.47 36.87 -9.65
C ASP A 220 -7.72 35.59 -10.06
N ASP A 221 -7.57 35.34 -11.37
CA ASP A 221 -6.78 34.23 -11.92
C ASP A 221 -5.56 34.77 -12.69
N ALA A 222 -4.64 35.41 -11.95
CA ALA A 222 -3.48 36.06 -12.55
C ALA A 222 -2.49 35.05 -13.17
N ILE A 223 -2.42 33.83 -12.64
CA ILE A 223 -1.50 32.79 -13.13
C ILE A 223 -1.89 32.31 -14.53
N ASN A 224 -3.16 31.95 -14.74
CA ASN A 224 -3.61 31.55 -16.08
C ASN A 224 -3.62 32.75 -17.03
N ALA A 225 -3.95 33.95 -16.54
CA ALA A 225 -3.87 35.17 -17.32
C ALA A 225 -2.44 35.45 -17.83
N GLU A 226 -1.41 35.27 -16.98
CA GLU A 226 0.01 35.42 -17.38
C GLU A 226 0.35 34.41 -18.48
N ALA A 227 -0.04 33.15 -18.30
CA ALA A 227 0.20 32.10 -19.28
C ALA A 227 -0.46 32.41 -20.64
N LEU A 228 -1.69 32.94 -20.66
CA LEU A 228 -2.35 33.35 -21.89
C LEU A 228 -1.65 34.51 -22.60
N LEU A 229 -1.13 35.50 -21.85
CA LEU A 229 -0.36 36.60 -22.44
C LEU A 229 0.96 36.12 -23.05
N ASP A 230 1.62 35.15 -22.43
CA ASP A 230 2.88 34.59 -22.92
C ASP A 230 2.68 33.70 -24.17
N MET A 231 1.44 33.28 -24.47
CA MET A 231 1.09 32.58 -25.72
C MET A 231 0.70 33.51 -26.87
N LEU A 232 0.61 34.82 -26.64
CA LEU A 232 0.26 35.76 -27.71
C LEU A 232 1.36 35.81 -28.78
N PRO A 233 1.00 35.81 -30.07
CA PRO A 233 1.98 36.00 -31.13
C PRO A 233 2.52 37.44 -31.14
N ASP A 234 3.76 37.60 -31.61
CA ASP A 234 4.51 38.87 -31.58
C ASP A 234 3.90 39.99 -32.46
N ASP A 235 2.99 39.63 -33.37
CA ASP A 235 2.30 40.56 -34.27
C ASP A 235 1.15 41.32 -33.59
N ILE A 236 0.74 40.91 -32.39
CA ILE A 236 -0.31 41.60 -31.62
C ILE A 236 0.28 42.76 -30.84
N SER A 237 0.02 43.97 -31.33
CA SER A 237 0.34 45.18 -30.59
C SER A 237 -0.55 45.36 -29.36
N MET A 238 0.07 45.84 -28.28
CA MET A 238 -0.60 46.35 -27.10
C MET A 238 -0.50 47.87 -27.11
N SER A 239 -1.56 48.55 -26.68
CA SER A 239 -1.46 49.98 -26.38
C SER A 239 -0.66 50.21 -25.09
N ASP A 240 -0.11 51.41 -24.89
CA ASP A 240 0.59 51.78 -23.64
C ASP A 240 -0.24 51.53 -22.37
N SER A 241 -1.57 51.57 -22.48
CA SER A 241 -2.48 51.27 -21.37
C SER A 241 -2.59 49.77 -21.11
N GLU A 242 -2.63 48.95 -22.16
CA GLU A 242 -2.65 47.49 -22.10
C GLU A 242 -1.29 46.94 -21.63
N GLU A 243 -0.18 47.52 -22.07
CA GLU A 243 1.16 47.13 -21.61
C GLU A 243 1.32 47.35 -20.10
N ARG A 244 0.83 48.49 -19.58
CA ARG A 244 0.80 48.75 -18.13
C ARG A 244 -0.09 47.77 -17.40
N GLN A 245 -1.23 47.37 -17.99
CA GLN A 245 -2.11 46.36 -17.41
C GLN A 245 -1.43 44.98 -17.40
N ALA A 246 -0.81 44.57 -18.50
CA ALA A 246 -0.05 43.33 -18.61
C ALA A 246 1.13 43.30 -17.63
N ALA A 247 1.84 44.42 -17.42
CA ALA A 247 2.89 44.52 -16.42
C ALA A 247 2.38 44.34 -14.99
N ARG A 248 1.23 44.93 -14.65
CA ARG A 248 0.58 44.72 -13.34
C ARG A 248 0.18 43.26 -13.15
N LEU A 249 -0.48 42.69 -14.15
CA LEU A 249 -0.89 41.28 -14.18
C LEU A 249 0.31 40.34 -13.95
N ARG A 250 1.42 40.53 -14.67
CA ARG A 250 2.64 39.73 -14.48
C ARG A 250 3.23 39.87 -13.07
N GLN A 251 3.19 41.07 -12.48
CA GLN A 251 3.64 41.27 -11.10
C GLN A 251 2.74 40.56 -10.09
N GLU A 252 1.42 40.60 -10.29
CA GLU A 252 0.44 39.93 -9.44
C GLU A 252 0.56 38.41 -9.56
N ALA A 253 0.65 37.87 -10.78
CA ALA A 253 0.90 36.45 -11.04
C ALA A 253 2.21 35.97 -10.36
N LYS A 254 3.29 36.77 -10.45
CA LYS A 254 4.55 36.47 -9.74
C LYS A 254 4.36 36.41 -8.22
N ARG A 255 3.59 37.34 -7.64
CA ARG A 255 3.28 37.35 -6.19
C ARG A 255 2.45 36.13 -5.80
N GLU A 256 1.42 35.80 -6.56
CA GLU A 256 0.57 34.62 -6.31
C GLU A 256 1.35 33.31 -6.39
N ARG A 257 2.18 33.13 -7.43
CA ARG A 257 3.04 31.95 -7.58
C ARG A 257 4.02 31.82 -6.41
N ALA A 258 4.62 32.93 -5.97
CA ALA A 258 5.50 32.92 -4.80
C ALA A 258 4.76 32.54 -3.51
N GLN A 259 3.53 33.03 -3.31
CA GLN A 259 2.70 32.65 -2.17
C GLN A 259 2.27 31.18 -2.22
N GLN A 260 1.88 30.67 -3.38
CA GLN A 260 1.51 29.26 -3.57
C GLN A 260 2.72 28.34 -3.33
N ALA A 261 3.88 28.67 -3.90
CA ALA A 261 5.14 27.94 -3.67
C ALA A 261 5.50 27.91 -2.18
N GLN A 262 5.37 29.04 -1.48
CA GLN A 262 5.63 29.10 -0.04
C GLN A 262 4.65 28.25 0.77
N LYS A 263 3.35 28.25 0.41
CA LYS A 263 2.34 27.40 1.07
C LYS A 263 2.64 25.91 0.85
N MET A 264 2.93 25.51 -0.38
CA MET A 264 3.28 24.12 -0.71
C MET A 264 4.54 23.66 0.03
N MET A 265 5.55 24.51 0.14
CA MET A 265 6.77 24.19 0.89
C MET A 265 6.53 24.07 2.40
N LYS A 266 5.72 24.94 2.99
CA LYS A 266 5.35 24.82 4.41
C LYS A 266 4.56 23.54 4.67
N ALA A 267 3.67 23.16 3.76
CA ALA A 267 2.93 21.91 3.84
C ALA A 267 3.87 20.70 3.76
N SER A 268 4.78 20.67 2.76
CA SER A 268 5.74 19.57 2.60
C SER A 268 6.72 19.47 3.77
N GLN A 269 7.12 20.58 4.38
CA GLN A 269 7.91 20.59 5.61
C GLN A 269 7.16 19.99 6.79
N SER A 270 5.88 20.33 6.95
CA SER A 270 5.04 19.76 8.01
C SER A 270 4.91 18.25 7.84
N GLU A 271 4.65 17.79 6.61
CA GLU A 271 4.57 16.37 6.27
C GLU A 271 5.90 15.65 6.50
N ALA A 272 7.03 16.24 6.07
CA ALA A 272 8.35 15.68 6.30
C ALA A 272 8.69 15.57 7.81
N GLY A 273 8.31 16.58 8.60
CA GLY A 273 8.48 16.56 10.05
C GLY A 273 7.64 15.45 10.72
N GLN A 274 6.40 15.26 10.26
CA GLN A 274 5.53 14.17 10.73
C GLN A 274 6.11 12.79 10.36
N LEU A 275 6.59 12.63 9.13
CA LEU A 275 7.24 11.39 8.67
C LEU A 275 8.51 11.10 9.48
N GLN A 276 9.33 12.12 9.75
CA GLN A 276 10.55 11.95 10.55
C GLN A 276 10.21 11.55 11.99
N ALA A 277 9.19 12.16 12.60
CA ALA A 277 8.70 11.77 13.93
C ALA A 277 8.15 10.33 13.93
N ALA A 278 7.42 9.93 12.90
CA ALA A 278 6.93 8.56 12.74
C ALA A 278 8.08 7.56 12.60
N MET A 279 9.10 7.89 11.78
CA MET A 279 10.30 7.06 11.64
C MET A 279 11.07 6.94 12.95
N ALA A 280 11.19 8.02 13.73
CA ALA A 280 11.83 7.98 15.04
C ALA A 280 11.09 7.05 16.01
N LYS A 281 9.76 7.12 16.06
CA LYS A 281 8.92 6.21 16.85
C LYS A 281 9.07 4.75 16.41
N LEU A 282 9.10 4.48 15.11
CA LEU A 282 9.30 3.13 14.58
C LEU A 282 10.70 2.59 14.93
N LYS A 283 11.74 3.41 14.87
CA LYS A 283 13.09 3.03 15.31
C LYS A 283 13.11 2.69 16.80
N GLN A 284 12.50 3.51 17.65
CA GLN A 284 12.39 3.24 19.09
C GLN A 284 11.64 1.93 19.36
N ALA A 285 10.50 1.71 18.70
CA ALA A 285 9.75 0.47 18.83
C ALA A 285 10.55 -0.76 18.36
N ALA A 286 11.35 -0.62 17.30
CA ALA A 286 12.23 -1.69 16.81
C ALA A 286 13.35 -2.01 17.82
N GLU A 287 13.97 -0.99 18.42
CA GLU A 287 14.98 -1.18 19.48
C GLU A 287 14.38 -1.82 20.74
N GLU A 288 13.19 -1.40 21.15
CA GLU A 288 12.46 -2.00 22.27
C GLU A 288 12.11 -3.46 22.00
N SER A 289 11.58 -3.76 20.81
CA SER A 289 11.30 -5.15 20.38
C SER A 289 12.57 -6.00 20.39
N LYS A 290 13.71 -5.44 19.93
CA LYS A 290 14.99 -6.16 19.94
C LYS A 290 15.44 -6.47 21.37
N LYS A 291 15.34 -5.50 22.30
CA LYS A 291 15.65 -5.71 23.72
C LYS A 291 14.73 -6.77 24.35
N GLN A 292 13.45 -6.76 24.02
CA GLN A 292 12.50 -7.77 24.49
C GLN A 292 12.86 -9.17 23.97
N GLN A 293 13.22 -9.29 22.69
CA GLN A 293 13.67 -10.56 22.11
C GLN A 293 14.96 -11.07 22.76
N GLU A 294 15.93 -10.19 22.99
CA GLU A 294 17.19 -10.54 23.67
C GLU A 294 16.93 -10.99 25.13
N ALA A 295 16.03 -10.31 25.85
CA ALA A 295 15.65 -10.68 27.21
C ALA A 295 14.94 -12.04 27.26
N LEU A 296 14.01 -12.31 26.34
CA LEU A 296 13.33 -13.60 26.22
C LEU A 296 14.31 -14.72 25.83
N ALA A 297 15.23 -14.45 24.91
CA ALA A 297 16.26 -15.41 24.53
C ALA A 297 17.19 -15.75 25.71
N ALA A 298 17.56 -14.76 26.52
CA ALA A 298 18.34 -14.96 27.75
C ALA A 298 17.57 -15.74 28.82
N GLN A 299 16.26 -15.54 28.95
CA GLN A 299 15.41 -16.33 29.85
C GLN A 299 15.32 -17.79 29.39
N LEU A 300 15.11 -18.03 28.09
CA LEU A 300 15.04 -19.38 27.54
C LEU A 300 16.37 -20.12 27.64
N SER A 301 17.51 -19.44 27.46
CA SER A 301 18.82 -20.06 27.64
C SER A 301 19.08 -20.44 29.10
N LYS A 302 18.68 -19.58 30.05
CA LYS A 302 18.76 -19.90 31.48
C LYS A 302 17.91 -21.11 31.86
N GLN A 303 16.65 -21.17 31.41
CA GLN A 303 15.78 -22.34 31.64
C GLN A 303 16.36 -23.62 31.02
N ARG A 304 16.94 -23.53 29.81
CA ARG A 304 17.60 -24.68 29.18
C ARG A 304 18.77 -25.19 30.01
N GLU A 305 19.59 -24.30 30.58
CA GLU A 305 20.70 -24.71 31.43
C GLU A 305 20.23 -25.27 32.78
N GLU A 306 19.20 -24.69 33.39
CA GLU A 306 18.57 -25.23 34.60
C GLU A 306 18.04 -26.66 34.36
N HIS A 307 17.27 -26.86 33.28
CA HIS A 307 16.79 -28.20 32.90
C HIS A 307 17.92 -29.17 32.57
N LYS A 308 19.00 -28.70 31.95
CA LYS A 308 20.18 -29.55 31.66
C LYS A 308 20.89 -29.98 32.94
N GLN A 309 21.00 -29.08 33.93
CA GLN A 309 21.55 -29.41 35.25
C GLN A 309 20.64 -30.37 36.01
N GLU A 310 19.31 -30.18 35.97
CA GLU A 310 18.34 -31.11 36.56
C GLU A 310 18.42 -32.49 35.91
N LEU A 311 18.47 -32.56 34.58
CA LEU A 311 18.66 -33.81 33.85
C LEU A 311 19.98 -34.49 34.22
N ALA A 312 21.08 -33.74 34.34
CA ALA A 312 22.36 -34.29 34.78
C ALA A 312 22.30 -34.85 36.22
N ARG A 313 21.60 -34.16 37.13
CA ARG A 313 21.40 -34.58 38.52
C ARG A 313 20.52 -35.83 38.62
N LEU A 314 19.42 -35.87 37.87
CA LEU A 314 18.57 -37.07 37.81
C LEU A 314 19.32 -38.25 37.19
N ASN A 315 20.11 -38.00 36.16
CA ASN A 315 20.89 -39.03 35.50
C ASN A 315 22.04 -39.57 36.39
N SER A 316 22.61 -38.74 37.28
CA SER A 316 23.58 -39.21 38.27
C SER A 316 22.95 -39.98 39.44
N GLN A 317 21.69 -39.68 39.80
CA GLN A 317 20.94 -40.39 40.84
C GLN A 317 20.35 -41.73 40.35
N LEU A 318 20.05 -41.85 39.06
CA LEU A 318 19.55 -43.09 38.46
C LEU A 318 20.40 -44.34 38.74
N PRO A 319 21.74 -44.35 38.58
CA PRO A 319 22.55 -45.52 38.89
C PRO A 319 22.59 -45.84 40.38
N GLU A 320 22.53 -44.84 41.27
CA GLU A 320 22.47 -45.04 42.72
C GLU A 320 21.14 -45.68 43.13
N LEU A 321 20.02 -45.15 42.64
CA LEU A 321 18.69 -45.73 42.88
C LEU A 321 18.55 -47.13 42.29
N LYS A 322 19.12 -47.38 41.10
CA LYS A 322 19.17 -48.74 40.53
C LYS A 322 19.98 -49.69 41.40
N LYS A 323 21.16 -49.30 41.87
CA LYS A 323 21.97 -50.10 42.80
C LYS A 323 21.24 -50.38 44.10
N ALA A 324 20.60 -49.38 44.70
CA ALA A 324 19.80 -49.55 45.91
C ALA A 324 18.61 -50.50 45.69
N ALA A 325 17.93 -50.40 44.56
CA ALA A 325 16.84 -51.31 44.19
C ALA A 325 17.35 -52.75 43.97
N ASP A 326 18.49 -52.93 43.32
CA ASP A 326 19.10 -54.25 43.10
C ASP A 326 19.60 -54.87 44.42
N GLN A 327 20.16 -54.06 45.32
CA GLN A 327 20.54 -54.50 46.67
C GLN A 327 19.31 -54.93 47.48
N ALA A 328 18.25 -54.12 47.49
CA ALA A 328 16.99 -54.48 48.16
C ALA A 328 16.38 -55.77 47.59
N ARG A 329 16.48 -56.00 46.26
CA ARG A 329 16.06 -57.26 45.62
C ARG A 329 16.91 -58.46 46.08
N GLN A 330 18.23 -58.29 46.17
CA GLN A 330 19.13 -59.34 46.65
C GLN A 330 18.90 -59.67 48.13
N GLU A 331 18.69 -58.65 48.96
CA GLU A 331 18.35 -58.83 50.38
C GLU A 331 17.00 -59.54 50.54
N ALA A 332 15.99 -59.16 49.76
CA ALA A 332 14.70 -59.84 49.75
C ALA A 332 14.82 -61.31 49.30
N ALA A 333 15.67 -61.61 48.31
CA ALA A 333 15.95 -62.97 47.88
C ALA A 333 16.66 -63.79 48.98
N ARG A 334 17.69 -63.23 49.61
CA ARG A 334 18.40 -63.86 50.74
C ARG A 334 17.49 -64.09 51.95
N ALA A 335 16.62 -63.13 52.26
CA ALA A 335 15.63 -63.27 53.33
C ALA A 335 14.65 -64.41 53.03
N ARG A 336 14.20 -64.56 51.77
CA ARG A 336 13.36 -65.69 51.33
C ARG A 336 14.10 -67.03 51.44
N GLU A 337 15.36 -67.08 51.03
CA GLU A 337 16.18 -68.29 51.15
C GLU A 337 16.44 -68.67 52.61
N ALA A 338 16.74 -67.69 53.47
CA ALA A 338 16.91 -67.89 54.90
C ALA A 338 15.61 -68.38 55.56
N GLN A 339 14.46 -67.81 55.20
CA GLN A 339 13.16 -68.30 55.65
C GLN A 339 12.91 -69.74 55.20
N ALA A 340 13.21 -70.08 53.94
CA ALA A 340 13.08 -71.44 53.43
C ALA A 340 14.03 -72.43 54.12
N ALA A 341 15.26 -72.02 54.44
CA ALA A 341 16.23 -72.84 55.17
C ALA A 341 15.78 -73.08 56.61
N LEU A 342 15.26 -72.05 57.28
CA LEU A 342 14.71 -72.17 58.63
C LEU A 342 13.50 -73.12 58.65
N GLN A 343 12.62 -73.03 57.66
CA GLN A 343 11.51 -73.97 57.48
C GLN A 343 12.01 -75.41 57.32
N ARG A 344 13.04 -75.65 56.50
CA ARG A 344 13.64 -76.98 56.35
C ARG A 344 14.26 -77.50 57.64
N GLN A 345 14.92 -76.65 58.42
CA GLN A 345 15.45 -77.03 59.73
C GLN A 345 14.34 -77.38 60.72
N MET A 346 13.25 -76.61 60.73
CA MET A 346 12.07 -76.91 61.55
C MET A 346 11.43 -78.23 61.13
N GLU A 347 11.33 -78.52 59.84
CA GLU A 347 10.85 -79.81 59.34
C GLU A 347 11.79 -80.97 59.68
N ALA A 348 13.11 -80.78 59.62
CA ALA A 348 14.11 -81.77 60.00
C ALA A 348 14.07 -82.07 61.50
N GLN A 349 14.01 -81.04 62.35
CA GLN A 349 13.87 -81.20 63.80
C GLN A 349 12.55 -81.87 64.17
N LYS A 350 11.45 -81.57 63.47
CA LYS A 350 10.20 -82.30 63.64
C LYS A 350 10.38 -83.79 63.34
N LYS A 351 10.98 -84.13 62.20
CA LYS A 351 11.27 -85.53 61.83
C LYS A 351 12.18 -86.24 62.83
N GLU A 352 13.20 -85.56 63.35
CA GLU A 352 14.09 -86.11 64.39
C GLU A 352 13.35 -86.32 65.71
N SER A 353 12.51 -85.36 66.13
CA SER A 353 11.68 -85.51 67.33
C SER A 353 10.67 -86.66 67.19
N ASP A 354 10.07 -86.82 66.01
CA ASP A 354 9.18 -87.94 65.70
C ASP A 354 9.95 -89.27 65.72
N ALA A 355 11.17 -89.31 65.17
CA ALA A 355 12.03 -90.51 65.20
C ALA A 355 12.47 -90.88 66.63
N LEU A 356 12.82 -89.89 67.46
CA LEU A 356 13.14 -90.10 68.87
C LEU A 356 11.93 -90.54 69.68
N ALA A 357 10.73 -90.04 69.37
CA ALA A 357 9.48 -90.51 69.96
C ALA A 357 9.22 -92.00 69.61
N VAL A 358 9.48 -92.41 68.37
CA VAL A 358 9.39 -93.82 67.95
C VAL A 358 10.45 -94.68 68.66
N GLN A 359 11.68 -94.18 68.81
CA GLN A 359 12.78 -94.92 69.45
C GLN A 359 12.56 -95.09 70.96
N THR A 360 12.05 -94.06 71.64
CA THR A 360 11.67 -94.14 73.06
C THR A 360 10.48 -95.06 73.29
N ALA A 361 9.48 -95.05 72.41
CA ALA A 361 8.38 -96.02 72.45
C ALA A 361 8.89 -97.47 72.30
N HIS A 362 9.83 -97.72 71.40
CA HIS A 362 10.44 -99.04 71.22
C HIS A 362 11.27 -99.48 72.44
N MET A 363 12.01 -98.56 73.06
CA MET A 363 12.80 -98.86 74.26
C MET A 363 11.91 -99.15 75.48
N LEU A 364 10.80 -98.42 75.66
CA LEU A 364 9.80 -98.73 76.71
C LEU A 364 9.14 -100.09 76.50
N GLN A 365 8.87 -100.48 75.24
CA GLN A 365 8.36 -101.80 74.91
C GLN A 365 9.35 -102.92 75.27
N THR A 366 10.66 -102.66 75.09
CA THR A 366 11.73 -103.62 75.41
C THR A 366 12.01 -103.72 76.92
N LEU A 367 11.76 -102.66 77.68
CA LEU A 367 11.86 -102.68 79.14
C LEU A 367 10.66 -103.41 79.77
N LEU A 368 9.45 -103.23 79.22
CA LEU A 368 8.26 -103.94 79.69
C LEU A 368 8.38 -105.47 79.53
N THR A 369 8.99 -105.96 78.45
CA THR A 369 9.20 -107.41 78.25
C THR A 369 10.24 -108.00 79.21
N ARG A 370 11.20 -107.21 79.70
CA ARG A 370 12.18 -107.64 80.72
C ARG A 370 11.63 -107.68 82.14
N PHE A 371 10.60 -106.89 82.45
CA PHE A 371 9.96 -106.89 83.77
C PHE A 371 8.95 -108.03 83.97
N GLU A 372 8.57 -108.75 82.91
CA GLU A 372 7.66 -109.90 83.01
C GLU A 372 8.37 -111.24 83.31
N SER A 373 9.70 -111.33 83.20
CA SER A 373 10.43 -112.61 83.37
C SER A 373 10.90 -112.95 84.78
N ASP A 374 10.85 -112.02 85.76
CA ASP A 374 11.38 -112.25 87.13
C ASP A 374 10.29 -112.35 88.21
N LYS A 375 9.30 -113.23 87.98
CA LYS A 375 8.07 -113.32 88.79
C LYS A 375 7.96 -114.42 89.88
N PRO A 376 8.90 -115.36 90.11
CA PRO A 376 8.71 -116.24 91.28
C PRO A 376 9.98 -116.55 92.10
N VAL A 377 10.54 -115.57 92.82
CA VAL A 377 11.33 -115.82 94.05
C VAL A 377 10.87 -114.96 95.24
N LEU A 378 9.94 -114.01 95.03
CA LEU A 378 9.35 -113.12 96.05
C LEU A 378 8.16 -113.74 96.82
N SER A 379 8.25 -114.99 97.31
CA SER A 379 7.23 -115.54 98.23
C SER A 379 7.71 -115.81 99.66
N GLN A 380 9.01 -115.62 99.96
CA GLN A 380 9.57 -115.99 101.27
C GLN A 380 9.92 -114.80 102.20
N VAL A 381 9.43 -113.59 101.90
CA VAL A 381 9.56 -112.40 102.79
C VAL A 381 8.29 -112.17 103.64
N VAL A 382 7.21 -112.93 103.44
CA VAL A 382 5.94 -112.76 104.19
C VAL A 382 5.84 -113.64 105.46
N ARG A 383 6.93 -114.24 105.97
CA ARG A 383 6.82 -115.14 107.17
C ARG A 383 7.79 -114.90 108.34
N VAL A 384 8.66 -113.88 108.36
CA VAL A 384 9.67 -113.76 109.45
C VAL A 384 9.46 -112.55 110.41
N VAL A 385 8.42 -111.70 110.25
CA VAL A 385 8.26 -110.49 111.11
C VAL A 385 7.13 -110.54 112.16
N MET A 386 6.33 -111.60 112.30
CA MET A 386 5.34 -111.67 113.41
C MET A 386 5.25 -113.09 113.97
N GLY A 387 5.94 -113.37 115.09
CA GLY A 387 5.94 -114.69 115.73
C GLY A 387 5.77 -114.64 117.25
N ALA A 388 4.74 -115.34 117.75
CA ALA A 388 4.75 -116.16 118.97
C ALA A 388 3.40 -116.92 119.13
N SER A 389 3.42 -118.19 119.59
CA SER A 389 2.27 -119.08 119.95
C SER A 389 1.36 -119.56 118.78
N ALA A 390 1.11 -120.84 118.45
CA ALA A 390 1.23 -122.18 119.03
C ALA A 390 0.07 -122.68 119.94
N SER A 391 -0.75 -123.64 119.45
CA SER A 391 -1.00 -124.95 120.12
C SER A 391 -2.00 -125.85 119.33
N LYS A 392 -1.47 -126.91 118.71
CA LYS A 392 -1.90 -128.34 118.68
C LYS A 392 -1.42 -129.03 117.41
#